data_AF-A0A845R263-F1
#
_entry.id   AF-A0A845R263-F1
#
_cell.length_a   1.000
_cell.length_b   1.000
_cell.length_c   1.000
_cell.angle_alpha   90.00
_cell.angle_beta   90.00
_cell.angle_gamma   90.00
#
_symmetry.space_group_name_H-M   'P 1'
#
loop_
_entity.id
_entity.type
_entity.pdbx_description
1 polymer ?
#
loop_
_entity_poly.entity_id
_entity_poly.type
_entity_poly.pdbx_seq_one_letter_code
_entity_poly.pdbx_strand_id
1 'polypeptide(L)'
;MNSNFVAINSNVEGNNIIGKLVYYTIGETMLNEKEVFNILDDCGISKDIVAKKHTSTQAFKTATKKIQKRGILLSDPMTGDINKYHLIVEDNKTEDNGNLWVREIKLEKVKERNNNYTYMGNFIYDKVTDKASYSLNSATMKSVGYDITKLCDYAMEEFEREAHGFNKNRLNNFMTKYMKEILDGSSVKIRAKVWFVPIYKANELLKLENFIEILSKKNTEDGTVEIMSIPLMHEEKYVERYTREFHNTVNFELNEIYKHINRIMKQENSRPETMDTWIQKGKSVLEKKQKYEKVFKRNFEVMEEDMEILNRQLQELEIRKEKRTKEIEKNK
;
A
#
# COMPACT_ATOMS: atom_id res chain seq x y z
N MET A 1 -39.00 6.68 17.22
CA MET A 1 -38.09 6.02 18.19
C MET A 1 -36.86 6.89 18.33
N ASN A 2 -36.58 7.31 19.57
CA ASN A 2 -35.78 8.50 19.91
C ASN A 2 -34.32 8.42 19.48
N SER A 3 -33.90 9.36 18.64
CA SER A 3 -32.50 9.67 18.35
C SER A 3 -31.95 10.58 19.46
N ASN A 4 -31.34 9.98 20.48
CA ASN A 4 -30.55 10.74 21.45
C ASN A 4 -29.20 11.11 20.82
N PHE A 5 -29.14 12.28 20.19
CA PHE A 5 -27.87 12.98 19.98
C PHE A 5 -27.44 13.55 21.34
N VAL A 6 -26.41 12.96 21.95
CA VAL A 6 -25.79 13.52 23.16
C VAL A 6 -24.89 14.67 22.73
N ALA A 7 -25.29 15.89 23.08
CA ALA A 7 -24.43 17.06 23.02
C ALA A 7 -23.27 16.87 24.01
N ILE A 8 -22.03 16.94 23.51
CA ILE A 8 -20.84 16.84 24.35
C ILE A 8 -20.68 18.17 25.10
N ASN A 9 -20.96 18.14 26.39
CA ASN A 9 -20.63 19.21 27.31
C ASN A 9 -19.11 19.23 27.48
N SER A 10 -18.45 20.34 27.16
CA SER A 10 -16.98 20.51 27.11
C SER A 10 -16.27 20.47 28.48
N ASN A 11 -16.93 19.95 29.51
CA ASN A 11 -16.46 19.90 30.90
C ASN A 11 -16.35 18.47 31.48
N VAL A 12 -16.36 17.41 30.64
CA VAL A 12 -16.01 16.07 31.12
C VAL A 12 -14.49 15.97 31.16
N GLU A 13 -13.94 16.09 32.37
CA GLU A 13 -12.54 15.80 32.70
C GLU A 13 -12.05 14.57 31.91
N GLY A 14 -10.86 14.66 31.31
CA GLY A 14 -10.28 13.63 30.41
C GLY A 14 -10.05 12.23 31.02
N ASN A 15 -10.62 11.94 32.20
CA ASN A 15 -10.50 10.69 32.94
C ASN A 15 -11.39 9.55 32.44
N ASN A 16 -12.32 9.83 31.52
CA ASN A 16 -13.27 8.82 31.05
C ASN A 16 -13.23 8.52 29.54
N ILE A 17 -12.24 9.02 28.80
CA ILE A 17 -12.07 8.72 27.37
C ILE A 17 -11.12 7.53 27.21
N ILE A 18 -11.57 6.47 26.55
CA ILE A 18 -10.75 5.28 26.26
C ILE A 18 -9.95 5.43 24.95
N GLY A 19 -10.39 6.30 24.06
CA GLY A 19 -9.73 6.51 22.77
C GLY A 19 -10.62 7.29 21.81
N LYS A 20 -10.32 7.18 20.52
CA LYS A 20 -11.14 7.75 19.45
C LYS A 20 -11.54 6.69 18.44
N LEU A 21 -12.76 6.80 17.92
CA LEU A 21 -13.17 6.11 16.70
C LEU A 21 -12.73 6.96 15.53
N VAL A 22 -11.85 6.42 14.68
CA VAL A 22 -11.28 7.11 13.54
C VAL A 22 -11.84 6.51 12.25
N TYR A 23 -12.33 7.37 11.38
CA TYR A 23 -12.80 7.03 10.04
C TYR A 23 -12.02 7.85 9.03
N TYR A 24 -11.69 7.26 7.89
CA TYR A 24 -11.12 8.01 6.79
C TYR A 24 -11.67 7.55 5.44
N THR A 25 -11.73 8.51 4.52
CA THR A 25 -12.13 8.31 3.13
C THR A 25 -11.01 8.78 2.23
N ILE A 26 -10.73 7.96 1.22
CA ILE A 26 -9.78 8.29 0.16
C ILE A 26 -10.48 7.98 -1.16
N GLY A 27 -10.93 9.04 -1.81
CA GLY A 27 -11.48 9.05 -3.16
C GLY A 27 -10.37 8.91 -4.20
N GLU A 28 -10.63 9.40 -5.40
CA GLU A 28 -9.58 9.51 -6.41
C GLU A 28 -8.51 10.51 -5.95
N THR A 29 -7.24 10.10 -6.02
CA THR A 29 -6.15 10.89 -5.45
C THR A 29 -4.91 10.76 -6.31
N MET A 30 -4.33 11.91 -6.61
CA MET A 30 -3.01 12.04 -7.22
C MET A 30 -2.32 13.23 -6.56
N LEU A 31 -1.14 12.96 -6.00
CA LEU A 31 -0.34 13.93 -5.25
C LEU A 31 1.11 13.84 -5.73
N ASN A 32 1.82 14.96 -5.70
CA ASN A 32 3.26 14.96 -5.96
C ASN A 32 4.00 14.27 -4.80
N GLU A 33 4.77 13.22 -5.09
CA GLU A 33 5.44 12.44 -4.04
C GLU A 33 6.41 13.26 -3.19
N LYS A 34 7.17 14.19 -3.79
CA LYS A 34 8.10 15.04 -3.04
C LYS A 34 7.35 15.93 -2.06
N GLU A 35 6.21 16.47 -2.48
CA GLU A 35 5.36 17.27 -1.59
C GLU A 35 4.80 16.42 -0.45
N VAL A 36 4.32 15.20 -0.72
CA VAL A 36 3.87 14.28 0.34
C VAL A 36 4.97 14.05 1.38
N PHE A 37 6.20 13.81 0.93
CA PHE A 37 7.34 13.61 1.83
C PHE A 37 7.70 14.86 2.64
N ASN A 38 7.59 16.05 2.07
CA ASN A 38 7.80 17.29 2.82
C ASN A 38 6.72 17.48 3.88
N ILE A 39 5.45 17.23 3.56
CA ILE A 39 4.35 17.36 4.51
C ILE A 39 4.47 16.33 5.65
N LEU A 40 4.97 15.12 5.37
CA LEU A 40 5.28 14.15 6.43
C LEU A 40 6.33 14.69 7.41
N ASP A 41 7.42 15.28 6.91
CA ASP A 41 8.45 15.88 7.76
C ASP A 41 7.88 17.03 8.61
N ASP A 42 7.11 17.92 7.98
CA ASP A 42 6.48 19.07 8.64
C ASP A 42 5.50 18.62 9.75
N CYS A 43 4.86 17.47 9.56
CA CYS A 43 3.96 16.85 10.55
C CYS A 43 4.69 15.96 11.57
N GLY A 44 6.01 15.80 11.47
CA GLY A 44 6.80 14.94 12.35
C GLY A 44 6.51 13.45 12.21
N ILE A 45 6.18 13.00 11.00
CA ILE A 45 5.92 11.59 10.65
C ILE A 45 7.11 11.03 9.86
N SER A 46 7.68 9.92 10.32
CA SER A 46 8.78 9.26 9.60
C SER A 46 8.34 8.75 8.22
N LYS A 47 9.16 9.01 7.20
CA LYS A 47 8.96 8.51 5.82
C LYS A 47 9.06 6.99 5.70
N ASP A 48 9.68 6.31 6.66
CA ASP A 48 9.86 4.84 6.65
C ASP A 48 8.53 4.09 6.71
N ILE A 49 7.47 4.76 7.16
CA ILE A 49 6.14 4.17 7.14
C ILE A 49 5.59 4.04 5.71
N VAL A 50 5.99 4.93 4.80
CA VAL A 50 5.53 4.88 3.42
C VAL A 50 6.08 3.62 2.74
N ALA A 51 5.19 2.79 2.23
CA ALA A 51 5.59 1.61 1.47
C ALA A 51 6.42 2.02 0.24
N LYS A 52 7.46 1.23 -0.07
CA LYS A 52 8.27 1.43 -1.27
C LYS A 52 7.36 1.47 -2.49
N LYS A 53 7.57 2.48 -3.35
CA LYS A 53 6.89 2.61 -4.63
C LYS A 53 7.16 1.37 -5.50
N HIS A 54 6.24 1.05 -6.41
CA HIS A 54 6.59 0.24 -7.56
C HIS A 54 7.78 0.87 -8.30
N THR A 55 8.65 0.06 -8.90
CA THR A 55 9.73 0.62 -9.71
C THR A 55 9.14 1.38 -10.89
N SER A 56 9.81 2.45 -11.32
CA SER A 56 9.39 3.19 -12.52
C SER A 56 9.32 2.25 -13.75
N THR A 57 10.15 1.21 -13.80
CA THR A 57 10.02 0.11 -14.78
C THR A 57 8.64 -0.58 -14.73
N GLN A 58 8.13 -0.88 -13.53
CA GLN A 58 6.80 -1.49 -13.40
C GLN A 58 5.69 -0.50 -13.76
N ALA A 59 5.83 0.78 -13.39
CA ALA A 59 4.90 1.83 -13.80
C ALA A 59 4.85 1.94 -15.33
N PHE A 60 6.01 1.97 -16.00
CA PHE A 60 6.12 1.99 -17.45
C PHE A 60 5.43 0.80 -18.11
N LYS A 61 5.69 -0.42 -17.62
CA LYS A 61 5.03 -1.64 -18.12
C LYS A 61 3.51 -1.59 -17.95
N THR A 62 3.04 -1.12 -16.80
CA THR A 62 1.61 -0.99 -16.53
C THR A 62 0.97 0.03 -17.47
N ALA A 63 1.52 1.24 -17.55
CA ALA A 63 1.00 2.34 -18.37
C ALA A 63 0.92 1.97 -19.86
N THR A 64 2.02 1.48 -20.42
CA THR A 64 2.08 1.06 -21.83
C THR A 64 1.24 -0.18 -22.14
N LYS A 65 0.91 -1.04 -21.14
CA LYS A 65 -0.02 -2.15 -21.35
C LYS A 65 -1.48 -1.70 -21.41
N LYS A 66 -1.84 -0.54 -20.82
CA LYS A 66 -3.21 -0.01 -20.82
C LYS A 66 -3.72 0.31 -22.24
N ILE A 67 -2.83 0.55 -23.21
CA ILE A 67 -3.25 0.87 -24.58
C ILE A 67 -3.68 -0.35 -25.40
N GLN A 68 -3.39 -1.57 -24.93
CA GLN A 68 -3.72 -2.77 -25.69
C GLN A 68 -5.24 -2.85 -25.91
N LYS A 69 -5.64 -3.02 -27.16
CA LYS A 69 -7.05 -3.05 -27.55
C LYS A 69 -7.32 -4.25 -28.43
N ARG A 70 -8.46 -4.89 -28.23
CA ARG A 70 -8.92 -6.03 -29.03
C ARG A 70 -10.13 -5.65 -29.87
N GLY A 71 -10.28 -6.32 -31.00
CA GLY A 71 -11.46 -6.17 -31.87
C GLY A 71 -11.56 -4.82 -32.58
N ILE A 72 -10.43 -4.19 -32.90
CA ILE A 72 -10.41 -2.96 -33.69
C ILE A 72 -10.82 -3.33 -35.12
N LEU A 73 -11.85 -2.68 -35.66
CA LEU A 73 -12.26 -2.87 -37.06
C LEU A 73 -11.67 -1.73 -37.89
N LEU A 74 -10.86 -2.07 -38.89
CA LEU A 74 -10.27 -1.09 -39.81
C LEU A 74 -10.60 -1.50 -41.24
N SER A 75 -11.01 -0.53 -42.06
CA SER A 75 -11.17 -0.71 -43.49
C SER A 75 -9.79 -0.63 -44.16
N ASP A 76 -9.50 -1.60 -45.03
CA ASP A 76 -8.29 -1.58 -45.84
C ASP A 76 -8.32 -0.37 -46.79
N PRO A 77 -7.35 0.55 -46.72
CA PRO A 77 -7.37 1.76 -47.54
C PRO A 77 -7.33 1.49 -49.06
N MET A 78 -6.88 0.30 -49.48
CA MET A 78 -6.80 -0.07 -50.89
C MET A 78 -7.99 -0.90 -51.36
N THR A 79 -8.48 -1.85 -50.55
CA THR A 79 -9.57 -2.77 -50.97
C THR A 79 -10.94 -2.40 -50.40
N GLY A 80 -11.01 -1.58 -49.35
CA GLY A 80 -12.23 -1.27 -48.61
C GLY A 80 -12.65 -2.35 -47.62
N ASP A 81 -12.00 -3.52 -47.62
CA ASP A 81 -12.37 -4.66 -46.78
C ASP A 81 -12.21 -4.35 -45.28
N ILE A 82 -13.22 -4.69 -44.49
CA ILE A 82 -13.17 -4.53 -43.04
C ILE A 82 -12.40 -5.71 -42.44
N ASN A 83 -11.27 -5.39 -41.80
CA ASN A 83 -10.41 -6.34 -41.15
C ASN A 83 -10.39 -6.10 -39.63
N LYS A 84 -10.32 -7.19 -38.86
CA LYS A 84 -10.25 -7.15 -37.39
C LYS A 84 -8.81 -7.20 -36.92
N TYR A 85 -8.47 -6.31 -35.98
CA TYR A 85 -7.12 -6.16 -35.44
C TYR A 85 -7.07 -6.18 -33.91
N HIS A 86 -5.90 -6.51 -33.37
CA HIS A 86 -5.51 -6.35 -31.98
C HIS A 86 -4.28 -5.46 -31.89
N LEU A 87 -4.34 -4.40 -31.06
CA LEU A 87 -3.19 -3.60 -30.71
C LEU A 87 -2.51 -4.24 -29.50
N ILE A 88 -1.26 -4.63 -29.68
CA ILE A 88 -0.46 -5.41 -28.72
C ILE A 88 0.79 -4.62 -28.37
N VAL A 89 1.21 -4.69 -27.10
CA VAL A 89 2.46 -4.12 -26.62
C VAL A 89 3.29 -5.23 -25.99
N GLU A 90 4.39 -5.58 -26.64
CA GLU A 90 5.26 -6.70 -26.24
C GLU A 90 6.58 -6.19 -25.67
N ASP A 91 7.12 -6.91 -24.69
CA ASP A 91 8.46 -6.60 -24.16
C ASP A 91 9.50 -6.99 -25.21
N ASN A 92 10.26 -6.01 -25.71
CA ASN A 92 11.44 -6.31 -26.52
C ASN A 92 12.69 -6.11 -25.65
N LYS A 93 13.34 -7.22 -25.30
CA LYS A 93 14.55 -7.20 -24.47
C LYS A 93 15.76 -7.00 -25.37
N THR A 94 16.06 -5.77 -25.74
CA THR A 94 17.34 -5.45 -26.39
C THR A 94 17.79 -4.04 -26.05
N GLU A 95 18.71 -3.94 -25.09
CA GLU A 95 19.98 -3.21 -25.24
C GLU A 95 21.02 -3.83 -24.29
N ASP A 96 22.26 -3.96 -24.75
CA ASP A 96 23.36 -4.74 -24.17
C ASP A 96 23.80 -4.32 -22.76
N ASN A 97 23.35 -3.14 -22.27
CA ASN A 97 23.72 -2.57 -20.98
C ASN A 97 22.59 -2.59 -19.92
N GLY A 98 21.39 -3.06 -20.25
CA GLY A 98 20.27 -3.22 -19.29
C GLY A 98 19.62 -1.92 -18.78
N ASN A 99 20.06 -0.76 -19.24
CA ASN A 99 19.60 0.57 -18.82
C ASN A 99 18.33 1.03 -19.55
N LEU A 100 18.12 0.63 -20.81
CA LEU A 100 16.90 0.92 -21.54
C LEU A 100 15.91 -0.25 -21.47
N TRP A 101 14.64 0.08 -21.41
CA TRP A 101 13.53 -0.86 -21.53
C TRP A 101 12.70 -0.50 -22.75
N VAL A 102 12.68 -1.38 -23.75
CA VAL A 102 11.95 -1.16 -25.00
C VAL A 102 10.73 -2.08 -25.05
N ARG A 103 9.59 -1.55 -25.51
CA ARG A 103 8.39 -2.34 -25.76
C ARG A 103 7.86 -2.06 -27.16
N GLU A 104 7.72 -3.11 -27.96
CA GLU A 104 7.23 -3.00 -29.33
C GLU A 104 5.71 -2.84 -29.35
N ILE A 105 5.24 -1.94 -30.19
CA ILE A 105 3.83 -1.76 -30.48
C ILE A 105 3.54 -2.46 -31.80
N LYS A 106 2.62 -3.43 -31.78
CA LYS A 106 2.25 -4.23 -32.95
C LYS A 106 0.74 -4.20 -33.17
N LEU A 107 0.35 -4.19 -34.43
CA LEU A 107 -1.02 -4.42 -34.83
C LEU A 107 -1.15 -5.82 -35.44
N GLU A 108 -1.84 -6.70 -34.74
CA GLU A 108 -2.09 -8.07 -35.15
C GLU A 108 -3.38 -8.13 -35.97
N LYS A 109 -3.31 -8.53 -37.25
CA LYS A 109 -4.47 -8.83 -38.09
C LYS A 109 -4.99 -10.22 -37.75
N VAL A 110 -6.23 -10.30 -37.28
CA VAL A 110 -6.89 -11.55 -36.90
C VAL A 110 -7.31 -12.30 -38.17
N LYS A 111 -6.80 -13.53 -38.36
CA LYS A 111 -7.16 -14.42 -39.47
C LYS A 111 -7.44 -15.84 -38.95
N GLU A 112 -8.08 -16.67 -39.76
CA GLU A 112 -8.45 -18.06 -39.38
C GLU A 112 -7.26 -19.02 -39.25
N ARG A 113 -6.11 -18.74 -39.88
CA ARG A 113 -4.95 -19.67 -39.91
C ARG A 113 -3.67 -19.10 -39.30
N ASN A 114 -3.19 -17.95 -39.77
CA ASN A 114 -1.97 -17.30 -39.24
C ASN A 114 -2.21 -15.81 -39.03
N ASN A 115 -1.94 -15.31 -37.83
CA ASN A 115 -2.00 -13.88 -37.51
C ASN A 115 -0.79 -13.15 -38.13
N ASN A 116 -1.06 -12.03 -38.80
CA ASN A 116 0.01 -11.18 -39.34
C ASN A 116 0.22 -9.99 -38.41
N TYR A 117 1.47 -9.75 -38.01
CA TYR A 117 1.83 -8.61 -37.16
C TYR A 117 2.39 -7.47 -38.00
N THR A 118 1.91 -6.26 -37.73
CA THR A 118 2.39 -5.03 -38.35
C THR A 118 3.08 -4.20 -37.27
N TYR A 119 4.35 -3.87 -37.48
CA TYR A 119 5.12 -3.06 -36.53
C TYR A 119 4.70 -1.58 -36.59
N MET A 120 4.25 -1.06 -35.45
CA MET A 120 3.74 0.31 -35.33
C MET A 120 4.73 1.28 -34.68
N GLY A 121 5.68 0.78 -33.87
CA GLY A 121 6.62 1.63 -33.15
C GLY A 121 7.12 0.99 -31.86
N ASN A 122 7.79 1.79 -31.03
CA ASN A 122 8.34 1.39 -29.74
C ASN A 122 7.95 2.40 -28.65
N PHE A 123 7.71 1.89 -27.44
CA PHE A 123 7.94 2.64 -26.21
C PHE A 123 9.36 2.41 -25.72
N ILE A 124 9.97 3.44 -25.15
CA ILE A 124 11.35 3.43 -24.65
C ILE A 124 11.33 4.04 -23.25
N TYR A 125 11.92 3.35 -22.28
CA TYR A 125 12.12 3.85 -20.92
C TYR A 125 13.59 3.78 -20.56
N ASP A 126 14.15 4.91 -20.15
CA ASP A 126 15.53 5.05 -19.71
C ASP A 126 15.59 5.04 -18.17
N LYS A 127 16.20 4.00 -17.59
CA LYS A 127 16.36 3.86 -16.14
C LYS A 127 17.32 4.88 -15.53
N VAL A 128 18.25 5.42 -16.30
CA VAL A 128 19.27 6.35 -15.82
C VAL A 128 18.64 7.74 -15.65
N THR A 129 17.88 8.18 -16.65
CA THR A 129 17.20 9.48 -16.61
C THR A 129 15.81 9.43 -15.97
N ASP A 130 15.27 8.21 -15.76
CA ASP A 130 13.90 7.91 -15.31
C ASP A 130 12.81 8.51 -16.21
N LYS A 131 13.07 8.57 -17.53
CA LYS A 131 12.15 9.15 -18.52
C LYS A 131 11.64 8.10 -19.49
N ALA A 132 10.38 8.22 -19.90
CA ALA A 132 9.80 7.43 -20.97
C ALA A 132 9.52 8.28 -22.22
N SER A 133 9.58 7.64 -23.37
CA SER A 133 9.22 8.22 -24.67
C SER A 133 8.68 7.13 -25.60
N TYR A 134 8.21 7.54 -26.77
CA TYR A 134 7.81 6.60 -27.82
C TYR A 134 8.25 7.08 -29.20
N SER A 135 8.38 6.14 -30.12
CA SER A 135 8.71 6.39 -31.53
C SER A 135 7.77 5.57 -32.41
N LEU A 136 7.08 6.23 -33.34
CA LEU A 136 6.05 5.61 -34.18
C LEU A 136 6.50 5.53 -35.64
N ASN A 137 6.14 4.43 -36.31
CA ASN A 137 6.33 4.28 -37.74
C ASN A 137 5.20 4.99 -38.50
N SER A 138 5.45 6.24 -38.89
CA SER A 138 4.49 7.09 -39.61
C SER A 138 4.04 6.50 -40.95
N ALA A 139 4.90 5.74 -41.64
CA ALA A 139 4.53 5.10 -42.91
C ALA A 139 3.52 3.97 -42.68
N THR A 140 3.76 3.13 -41.65
CA THR A 140 2.83 2.07 -41.27
C THR A 140 1.47 2.61 -40.83
N MET A 141 1.45 3.65 -39.99
CA MET A 141 0.19 4.24 -39.52
C MET A 141 -0.67 4.74 -40.67
N LYS A 142 -0.03 5.37 -41.69
CA LYS A 142 -0.70 5.80 -42.92
C LYS A 142 -1.21 4.62 -43.74
N SER A 143 -0.40 3.57 -43.94
CA SER A 143 -0.80 2.42 -44.76
C SER A 143 -1.95 1.61 -44.15
N VAL A 144 -2.04 1.60 -42.81
CA VAL A 144 -3.09 0.86 -42.08
C VAL A 144 -4.31 1.74 -41.79
N GLY A 145 -4.19 3.06 -41.88
CA GLY A 145 -5.27 3.99 -41.55
C GLY A 145 -5.61 4.04 -40.06
N TYR A 146 -4.64 3.77 -39.18
CA TYR A 146 -4.85 3.74 -37.73
C TYR A 146 -3.77 4.53 -36.98
N ASP A 147 -4.14 5.72 -36.53
CA ASP A 147 -3.28 6.60 -35.74
C ASP A 147 -3.36 6.24 -34.25
N ILE A 148 -2.22 5.87 -33.67
CA ILE A 148 -2.08 5.49 -32.27
C ILE A 148 -1.42 6.57 -31.41
N THR A 149 -1.13 7.74 -31.98
CA THR A 149 -0.41 8.84 -31.29
C THR A 149 -1.08 9.20 -29.97
N LYS A 150 -2.39 9.47 -29.99
CA LYS A 150 -3.17 9.79 -28.77
C LYS A 150 -3.14 8.69 -27.71
N LEU A 151 -3.06 7.42 -28.12
CA LEU A 151 -2.95 6.31 -27.17
C LEU A 151 -1.55 6.28 -26.54
N CYS A 152 -0.52 6.60 -27.32
CA CYS A 152 0.86 6.66 -26.85
C CYS A 152 1.08 7.86 -25.93
N ASP A 153 0.52 9.03 -26.26
CA ASP A 153 0.51 10.22 -25.39
C ASP A 153 -0.13 9.89 -24.04
N TYR A 154 -1.33 9.28 -24.07
CA TYR A 154 -2.00 8.81 -22.85
C TYR A 154 -1.13 7.83 -22.04
N ALA A 155 -0.41 6.91 -22.70
CA ALA A 155 0.48 6.00 -21.99
C ALA A 155 1.68 6.72 -21.32
N MET A 156 2.17 7.81 -21.90
CA MET A 156 3.25 8.62 -21.30
C MET A 156 2.73 9.42 -20.10
N GLU A 157 1.54 10.03 -20.22
CA GLU A 157 0.89 10.72 -19.10
C GLU A 157 0.64 9.74 -17.94
N GLU A 158 0.12 8.55 -18.23
CA GLU A 158 -0.08 7.51 -17.22
C GLU A 158 1.22 7.01 -16.61
N PHE A 159 2.31 6.93 -17.39
CA PHE A 159 3.62 6.59 -16.85
C PHE A 159 4.08 7.64 -15.85
N GLU A 160 4.06 8.91 -16.21
CA GLU A 160 4.47 10.00 -15.31
C GLU A 160 3.63 10.02 -14.03
N ARG A 161 2.31 9.82 -14.15
CA ARG A 161 1.40 9.71 -13.00
C ARG A 161 1.73 8.53 -12.08
N GLU A 162 1.96 7.34 -12.62
CA GLU A 162 2.23 6.14 -11.81
C GLU A 162 3.68 6.09 -11.30
N ALA A 163 4.62 6.66 -12.04
CA ALA A 163 6.03 6.72 -11.68
C ALA A 163 6.31 7.86 -10.68
N HIS A 164 5.62 8.99 -10.71
CA HIS A 164 5.99 10.12 -9.83
C HIS A 164 4.86 10.55 -8.90
N GLY A 165 3.70 9.91 -9.02
CA GLY A 165 2.54 10.17 -8.21
C GLY A 165 2.45 9.36 -6.92
N PHE A 166 1.79 9.96 -5.95
CA PHE A 166 1.31 9.31 -4.74
C PHE A 166 -0.20 9.10 -4.86
N ASN A 167 -0.58 7.98 -5.46
CA ASN A 167 -1.96 7.68 -5.80
C ASN A 167 -2.80 7.18 -4.59
N LYS A 168 -4.11 7.08 -4.81
CA LYS A 168 -5.10 6.52 -3.87
C LYS A 168 -4.66 5.22 -3.20
N ASN A 169 -4.09 4.27 -3.95
CA ASN A 169 -3.69 2.98 -3.40
C ASN A 169 -2.50 3.11 -2.45
N ARG A 170 -1.52 3.95 -2.81
CA ARG A 170 -0.37 4.26 -1.94
C ARG A 170 -0.81 4.96 -0.66
N LEU A 171 -1.73 5.93 -0.76
CA LEU A 171 -2.28 6.59 0.41
C LEU A 171 -3.09 5.64 1.29
N ASN A 172 -3.89 4.75 0.70
CA ASN A 172 -4.61 3.72 1.47
C ASN A 172 -3.68 2.75 2.21
N ASN A 173 -2.60 2.33 1.55
CA ASN A 173 -1.60 1.48 2.17
C ASN A 173 -0.87 2.20 3.31
N PHE A 174 -0.50 3.47 3.10
CA PHE A 174 0.04 4.33 4.16
C PHE A 174 -0.93 4.42 5.34
N MET A 175 -2.19 4.78 5.10
CA MET A 175 -3.20 4.91 6.16
C MET A 175 -3.38 3.62 6.94
N THR A 176 -3.49 2.50 6.25
CA THR A 176 -3.64 1.18 6.89
C THR A 176 -2.42 0.83 7.74
N LYS A 177 -1.22 1.12 7.24
CA LYS A 177 0.02 0.85 7.96
C LYS A 177 0.19 1.78 9.17
N TYR A 178 -0.08 3.07 9.01
CA TYR A 178 -0.04 4.06 10.08
C TYR A 178 -1.05 3.73 11.20
N MET A 179 -2.28 3.37 10.84
CA MET A 179 -3.29 2.94 11.81
C MET A 179 -2.82 1.74 12.63
N LYS A 180 -2.21 0.73 12.00
CA LYS A 180 -1.78 -0.49 12.69
C LYS A 180 -0.50 -0.33 13.49
N GLU A 181 0.54 0.25 12.87
CA GLU A 181 1.91 0.25 13.41
C GLU A 181 2.20 1.44 14.31
N ILE A 182 1.64 2.62 14.01
CA ILE A 182 1.90 3.84 14.79
C ILE A 182 0.80 4.09 15.80
N LEU A 183 -0.45 3.91 15.40
CA LEU A 183 -1.61 4.19 16.26
C LEU A 183 -2.08 2.99 17.08
N ASP A 184 -1.44 1.83 16.96
CA ASP A 184 -1.87 0.57 17.58
C ASP A 184 -3.36 0.25 17.33
N GLY A 185 -3.92 0.76 16.24
CA GLY A 185 -5.35 0.80 15.99
C GLY A 185 -5.96 -0.58 15.76
N SER A 186 -7.16 -0.79 16.31
CA SER A 186 -7.95 -2.00 16.09
C SER A 186 -8.99 -1.76 15.01
N SER A 187 -8.97 -2.56 13.95
CA SER A 187 -9.92 -2.43 12.85
C SER A 187 -11.32 -2.81 13.34
N VAL A 188 -12.30 -1.91 13.17
CA VAL A 188 -13.68 -2.18 13.52
C VAL A 188 -14.36 -2.79 12.29
N LYS A 189 -14.71 -4.08 12.34
CA LYS A 189 -15.24 -4.82 11.18
C LYS A 189 -16.69 -4.44 10.84
N ILE A 190 -16.93 -3.22 10.37
CA ILE A 190 -18.19 -2.80 9.75
C ILE A 190 -17.91 -2.27 8.35
N ARG A 191 -17.72 -3.13 7.33
CA ARG A 191 -17.65 -2.80 5.87
C ARG A 191 -16.88 -1.51 5.44
N ALA A 192 -16.09 -0.88 6.31
CA ALA A 192 -15.59 0.49 6.19
C ALA A 192 -14.23 0.61 6.90
N LYS A 193 -13.47 1.66 6.56
CA LYS A 193 -12.14 1.97 7.10
C LYS A 193 -12.25 2.67 8.45
N VAL A 194 -12.87 2.00 9.41
CA VAL A 194 -13.09 2.49 10.76
C VAL A 194 -12.15 1.78 11.72
N TRP A 195 -11.50 2.56 12.59
CA TRP A 195 -10.48 2.11 13.52
C TRP A 195 -10.78 2.62 14.91
N PHE A 196 -10.60 1.78 15.92
CA PHE A 196 -10.46 2.25 17.29
C PHE A 196 -8.99 2.58 17.53
N VAL A 197 -8.70 3.82 17.92
CA VAL A 197 -7.36 4.29 18.31
C VAL A 197 -7.36 4.59 19.80
N PRO A 198 -6.47 3.96 20.61
CA PRO A 198 -6.47 4.13 22.05
C PRO A 198 -5.94 5.51 22.47
N ILE A 199 -6.39 6.00 23.63
CA ILE A 199 -6.10 7.37 24.08
C ILE A 199 -4.60 7.69 24.21
N TYR A 200 -3.76 6.70 24.53
CA TYR A 200 -2.30 6.90 24.63
C TYR A 200 -1.63 7.21 23.28
N LYS A 201 -2.35 7.11 22.15
CA LYS A 201 -1.88 7.49 20.81
C LYS A 201 -2.49 8.79 20.29
N ALA A 202 -3.15 9.57 21.14
CA ALA A 202 -3.80 10.82 20.74
C ALA A 202 -2.86 11.80 20.02
N ASN A 203 -1.61 11.94 20.48
CA ASN A 203 -0.63 12.83 19.86
C ASN A 203 -0.23 12.37 18.45
N GLU A 204 -0.02 11.06 18.26
CA GLU A 204 0.32 10.51 16.95
C GLU A 204 -0.87 10.56 15.99
N LEU A 205 -2.10 10.46 16.51
CA LEU A 205 -3.32 10.64 15.72
C LEU A 205 -3.46 12.10 15.27
N LEU A 206 -3.15 13.07 16.12
CA LEU A 206 -3.18 14.49 15.76
C LEU A 206 -2.21 14.81 14.61
N LYS A 207 -1.01 14.22 14.62
CA LYS A 207 -0.07 14.36 13.49
C LYS A 207 -0.67 13.83 12.18
N LEU A 208 -1.36 12.69 12.23
CA LEU A 208 -2.03 12.11 11.07
C LEU A 208 -3.18 12.99 10.59
N GLU A 209 -3.97 13.55 11.50
CA GLU A 209 -5.07 14.47 11.19
C GLU A 209 -4.55 15.71 10.45
N ASN A 210 -3.50 16.35 10.98
CA ASN A 210 -2.85 17.49 10.34
C ASN A 210 -2.28 17.13 8.96
N PHE A 211 -1.61 15.97 8.86
CA PHE A 211 -1.06 15.48 7.60
C PHE A 211 -2.16 15.32 6.53
N ILE A 212 -3.29 14.70 6.88
CA ILE A 212 -4.40 14.49 5.95
C ILE A 212 -5.10 15.80 5.59
N GLU A 213 -5.23 16.74 6.53
CA GLU A 213 -5.83 18.06 6.25
C GLU A 213 -4.98 18.87 5.27
N ILE A 214 -3.65 18.80 5.37
CA ILE A 214 -2.76 19.48 4.42
C ILE A 214 -2.80 18.76 3.07
N LEU A 215 -2.77 17.43 3.05
CA LEU A 215 -2.82 16.64 1.83
C LEU A 215 -4.12 16.84 1.05
N SER A 216 -5.27 16.93 1.73
CA SER A 216 -6.57 17.06 1.05
C SER A 216 -6.64 18.33 0.22
N LYS A 217 -6.03 19.43 0.70
CA LYS A 217 -5.91 20.71 -0.02
C LYS A 217 -4.97 20.66 -1.24
N LYS A 218 -4.16 19.61 -1.34
CA LYS A 218 -3.16 19.40 -2.40
C LYS A 218 -3.57 18.34 -3.42
N ASN A 219 -4.68 17.64 -3.22
CA ASN A 219 -5.14 16.64 -4.16
C ASN A 219 -5.49 17.28 -5.50
N THR A 220 -4.90 16.79 -6.58
CA THR A 220 -5.16 17.30 -7.93
C THR A 220 -6.38 16.66 -8.59
N GLU A 221 -6.93 15.62 -7.97
CA GLU A 221 -8.11 14.91 -8.43
C GLU A 221 -9.36 15.36 -7.65
N ASP A 222 -10.54 15.22 -8.23
CA ASP A 222 -11.83 15.59 -7.60
C ASP A 222 -12.26 14.69 -6.43
N GLY A 223 -11.45 13.67 -6.08
CA GLY A 223 -11.76 12.75 -5.00
C GLY A 223 -11.53 13.34 -3.62
N THR A 224 -12.44 13.02 -2.69
CA THR A 224 -12.32 13.46 -1.30
C THR A 224 -11.26 12.67 -0.53
N VAL A 225 -10.37 13.39 0.17
CA VAL A 225 -9.44 12.80 1.16
C VAL A 225 -9.77 13.42 2.52
N GLU A 226 -10.26 12.61 3.45
CA GLU A 226 -10.76 13.11 4.74
C GLU A 226 -10.48 12.10 5.84
N ILE A 227 -10.23 12.62 7.05
CA ILE A 227 -10.14 11.86 8.28
C ILE A 227 -11.04 12.54 9.33
N MET A 228 -11.80 11.73 10.05
CA MET A 228 -12.62 12.17 11.18
C MET A 228 -12.30 11.30 12.38
N SER A 229 -12.19 11.91 13.55
CA SER A 229 -12.06 11.20 14.81
C SER A 229 -13.12 11.63 15.82
N ILE A 230 -13.71 10.67 16.51
CA ILE A 230 -14.78 10.88 17.49
C ILE A 230 -14.31 10.30 18.82
N PRO A 231 -14.28 11.07 19.93
CA PRO A 231 -13.90 10.55 21.23
C PRO A 231 -14.88 9.47 21.70
N LEU A 232 -14.34 8.41 22.29
CA LEU A 232 -15.10 7.31 22.86
C LEU A 232 -14.94 7.29 24.37
N MET A 233 -16.08 7.32 25.05
CA MET A 233 -16.14 7.26 26.51
C MET A 233 -16.02 5.81 27.00
N HIS A 234 -15.57 5.66 28.23
CA HIS A 234 -15.53 4.40 28.95
C HIS A 234 -16.95 4.00 29.35
N GLU A 235 -17.60 3.20 28.51
CA GLU A 235 -18.85 2.51 28.83
C GLU A 235 -18.65 1.02 28.59
N GLU A 236 -19.22 0.17 29.44
CA GLU A 236 -19.04 -1.28 29.42
C GLU A 236 -19.30 -1.89 28.04
N LYS A 237 -20.38 -1.48 27.37
CA LYS A 237 -20.73 -1.94 26.01
C LYS A 237 -19.65 -1.60 24.96
N TYR A 238 -18.98 -0.44 25.10
CA TYR A 238 -17.92 -0.02 24.19
C TYR A 238 -16.62 -0.73 24.52
N VAL A 239 -16.29 -0.85 25.81
CA VAL A 239 -15.13 -1.61 26.28
C VAL A 239 -15.18 -3.05 25.79
N GLU A 240 -16.31 -3.74 25.99
CA GLU A 240 -16.51 -5.12 25.53
C GLU A 240 -16.34 -5.24 24.00
N ARG A 241 -16.96 -4.33 23.26
CA ARG A 241 -16.89 -4.30 21.80
C ARG A 241 -15.45 -4.11 21.30
N TYR A 242 -14.74 -3.08 21.80
CA TYR A 242 -13.40 -2.77 21.31
C TYR A 242 -12.33 -3.71 21.87
N THR A 243 -12.57 -4.37 23.01
CA THR A 243 -11.76 -5.52 23.47
C THR A 243 -11.83 -6.65 22.45
N ARG A 244 -13.02 -6.97 21.94
CA ARG A 244 -13.18 -8.00 20.90
C ARG A 244 -12.52 -7.61 19.57
N GLU A 245 -12.62 -6.35 19.14
CA GLU A 245 -11.92 -5.90 17.93
C GLU A 245 -10.40 -5.90 18.09
N PHE A 246 -9.91 -5.56 19.28
CA PHE A 246 -8.50 -5.69 19.64
C PHE A 246 -8.04 -7.15 19.58
N HIS A 247 -8.77 -8.07 20.22
CA HIS A 247 -8.49 -9.50 20.17
C HIS A 247 -8.43 -10.04 18.74
N ASN A 248 -9.40 -9.67 17.88
CA ASN A 248 -9.38 -10.02 16.47
C ASN A 248 -8.12 -9.53 15.74
N THR A 249 -7.69 -8.31 16.05
CA THR A 249 -6.51 -7.68 15.44
C THR A 249 -5.24 -8.40 15.89
N VAL A 250 -5.10 -8.62 17.19
CA VAL A 250 -3.95 -9.31 17.78
C VAL A 250 -3.85 -10.75 17.31
N ASN A 251 -4.95 -11.49 17.20
CA ASN A 251 -4.92 -12.87 16.70
C ASN A 251 -4.40 -12.95 15.27
N PHE A 252 -4.71 -11.95 14.43
CA PHE A 252 -4.12 -11.88 13.10
C PHE A 252 -2.61 -11.62 13.16
N GLU A 253 -2.16 -10.67 14.00
CA GLU A 253 -0.74 -10.37 14.21
C GLU A 253 0.03 -11.59 14.78
N LEU A 254 -0.52 -12.27 15.78
CA LEU A 254 0.02 -13.48 16.38
C LEU A 254 0.19 -14.60 15.36
N ASN A 255 -0.83 -14.86 14.55
CA ASN A 255 -0.74 -15.88 13.49
C ASN A 255 0.39 -15.60 12.51
N GLU A 256 0.61 -14.34 12.12
CA GLU A 256 1.71 -13.97 11.25
C GLU A 256 3.07 -14.11 11.94
N ILE A 257 3.17 -13.73 13.21
CA ILE A 257 4.39 -13.89 14.01
C ILE A 257 4.72 -15.38 14.17
N TYR A 258 3.76 -16.21 14.58
CA TYR A 258 3.95 -17.65 14.75
C TYR A 258 4.38 -18.33 13.46
N LYS A 259 3.80 -17.99 12.31
CA LYS A 259 4.25 -18.51 11.01
C LYS A 259 5.73 -18.22 10.76
N HIS A 260 6.17 -17.00 11.05
CA HIS A 260 7.54 -16.58 10.79
C HIS A 260 8.54 -17.14 11.80
N ILE A 261 8.19 -17.14 13.10
CA ILE A 261 8.99 -17.80 14.14
C ILE A 261 9.15 -19.27 13.77
N ASN A 262 8.06 -20.01 13.52
CA ASN A 262 8.14 -21.43 13.15
C ASN A 262 9.02 -21.69 11.91
N ARG A 263 8.99 -20.79 10.92
CA ARG A 263 9.89 -20.89 9.76
C ARG A 263 11.35 -20.70 10.15
N ILE A 264 11.65 -19.72 10.98
CA ILE A 264 13.01 -19.49 11.51
C ILE A 264 13.47 -20.69 12.35
N MET A 265 12.58 -21.25 13.17
CA MET A 265 12.92 -22.40 14.01
C MET A 265 13.32 -23.64 13.21
N LYS A 266 12.75 -23.80 12.01
CA LYS A 266 13.09 -24.87 11.05
C LYS A 266 14.36 -24.58 10.23
N GLN A 267 14.83 -23.34 10.21
CA GLN A 267 15.98 -22.91 9.40
C GLN A 267 17.20 -22.67 10.29
N GLU A 268 18.17 -23.57 10.24
CA GLU A 268 19.39 -23.49 11.06
C GLU A 268 20.25 -22.24 10.78
N ASN A 269 20.20 -21.71 9.56
CA ASN A 269 21.04 -20.59 9.11
C ASN A 269 20.33 -19.23 9.05
N SER A 270 19.26 -19.06 9.84
CA SER A 270 18.56 -17.78 9.92
C SER A 270 19.50 -16.67 10.41
N ARG A 271 19.43 -15.49 9.79
CA ARG A 271 20.29 -14.35 10.14
C ARG A 271 19.85 -13.71 11.47
N PRO A 272 20.79 -13.25 12.33
CA PRO A 272 20.46 -12.59 13.59
C PRO A 272 19.52 -11.40 13.44
N GLU A 273 19.65 -10.60 12.38
CA GLU A 273 18.82 -9.41 12.12
C GLU A 273 17.37 -9.78 11.81
N THR A 274 17.18 -10.90 11.09
CA THR A 274 15.84 -11.45 10.83
C THR A 274 15.20 -11.92 12.12
N MET A 275 15.95 -12.60 12.99
CA MET A 275 15.46 -13.02 14.30
C MET A 275 15.07 -11.80 15.15
N ASP A 276 15.95 -10.79 15.21
CA ASP A 276 15.72 -9.56 15.97
C ASP A 276 14.43 -8.86 15.54
N THR A 277 14.19 -8.73 14.23
CA THR A 277 12.97 -8.13 13.68
C THR A 277 11.71 -8.81 14.21
N TRP A 278 11.68 -10.15 14.23
CA TRP A 278 10.51 -10.89 14.72
C TRP A 278 10.40 -10.89 16.23
N ILE A 279 11.53 -10.84 16.95
CA ILE A 279 11.55 -10.64 18.40
C ILE A 279 10.91 -9.31 18.75
N GLN A 280 11.32 -8.22 18.10
CA GLN A 280 10.75 -6.89 18.36
C GLN A 280 9.25 -6.82 18.04
N LYS A 281 8.82 -7.45 16.94
CA LYS A 281 7.38 -7.55 16.62
C LYS A 281 6.59 -8.31 17.68
N GLY A 282 7.11 -9.43 18.18
CA GLY A 282 6.47 -10.18 19.26
C GLY A 282 6.40 -9.40 20.57
N LYS A 283 7.49 -8.75 20.98
CA LYS A 283 7.51 -7.88 22.17
C LYS A 283 6.51 -6.73 22.05
N SER A 284 6.41 -6.13 20.87
CA SER A 284 5.43 -5.09 20.59
C SER A 284 3.98 -5.57 20.82
N VAL A 285 3.64 -6.80 20.45
CA VAL A 285 2.30 -7.37 20.73
C VAL A 285 2.05 -7.54 22.23
N LEU A 286 3.03 -8.05 22.98
CA LEU A 286 2.94 -8.20 24.45
C LEU A 286 2.72 -6.83 25.12
N GLU A 287 3.50 -5.83 24.73
CA GLU A 287 3.33 -4.46 25.25
C GLU A 287 1.98 -3.85 24.87
N LYS A 288 1.51 -4.11 23.65
CA LYS A 288 0.23 -3.60 23.15
C LYS A 288 -0.92 -4.14 24.00
N LYS A 289 -0.93 -5.44 24.35
CA LYS A 289 -1.90 -6.02 25.29
C LYS A 289 -1.93 -5.24 26.60
N GLN A 290 -0.78 -5.08 27.25
CA GLN A 290 -0.69 -4.41 28.55
C GLN A 290 -1.19 -2.94 28.48
N LYS A 291 -0.87 -2.23 27.40
CA LYS A 291 -1.35 -0.85 27.18
C LYS A 291 -2.87 -0.82 27.00
N TYR A 292 -3.44 -1.76 26.25
CA TYR A 292 -4.88 -1.85 26.05
C TYR A 292 -5.65 -2.25 27.33
N GLU A 293 -5.11 -3.17 28.13
CA GLU A 293 -5.72 -3.55 29.42
C GLU A 293 -5.80 -2.36 30.38
N LYS A 294 -4.77 -1.50 30.38
CA LYS A 294 -4.79 -0.22 31.13
C LYS A 294 -5.85 0.75 30.61
N VAL A 295 -5.99 0.88 29.29
CA VAL A 295 -7.00 1.76 28.66
C VAL A 295 -8.42 1.31 29.00
N PHE A 296 -8.67 0.01 28.94
CA PHE A 296 -9.98 -0.58 29.21
C PHE A 296 -10.21 -0.90 30.68
N LYS A 297 -9.22 -0.67 31.55
CA LYS A 297 -9.26 -0.96 32.99
C LYS A 297 -9.74 -2.41 33.25
N ARG A 298 -9.28 -3.35 32.41
CA ARG A 298 -9.74 -4.75 32.38
C ARG A 298 -8.62 -5.66 31.88
N ASN A 299 -8.51 -6.84 32.48
CA ASN A 299 -7.60 -7.89 32.02
C ASN A 299 -8.22 -8.69 30.86
N PHE A 300 -7.38 -9.06 29.89
CA PHE A 300 -7.77 -9.88 28.76
C PHE A 300 -7.38 -11.34 29.00
N GLU A 301 -8.04 -11.98 29.97
CA GLU A 301 -7.76 -13.35 30.41
C GLU A 301 -7.74 -14.36 29.25
N VAL A 302 -8.65 -14.18 28.28
CA VAL A 302 -8.75 -15.04 27.07
C VAL A 302 -7.45 -15.06 26.24
N MET A 303 -6.61 -14.04 26.38
CA MET A 303 -5.37 -13.90 25.61
C MET A 303 -4.13 -14.37 26.39
N GLU A 304 -4.22 -14.71 27.68
CA GLU A 304 -3.03 -14.97 28.49
C GLU A 304 -2.24 -16.18 28.01
N GLU A 305 -2.92 -17.29 27.69
CA GLU A 305 -2.26 -18.50 27.20
C GLU A 305 -1.47 -18.23 25.91
N ASP A 306 -2.07 -17.52 24.95
CA ASP A 306 -1.41 -17.12 23.71
C ASP A 306 -0.19 -16.23 23.97
N MET A 307 -0.29 -15.31 24.93
CA MET A 307 0.79 -14.38 25.28
C MET A 307 1.95 -15.10 25.98
N GLU A 308 1.65 -16.08 26.83
CA GLU A 308 2.66 -16.94 27.46
C GLU A 308 3.37 -17.82 26.43
N ILE A 309 2.64 -18.40 25.48
CA ILE A 309 3.22 -19.18 24.37
C ILE A 309 4.15 -18.29 23.55
N LEU A 310 3.68 -17.10 23.14
CA LEU A 310 4.52 -16.15 22.41
C LEU A 310 5.77 -15.80 23.20
N ASN A 311 5.64 -15.43 24.48
CA ASN A 311 6.77 -15.03 25.30
C ASN A 311 7.84 -16.13 25.40
N ARG A 312 7.42 -17.40 25.57
CA ARG A 312 8.35 -18.55 25.55
C ARG A 312 9.07 -18.70 24.22
N GLN A 313 8.36 -18.58 23.09
CA GLN A 313 8.96 -18.65 21.76
C GLN A 313 9.95 -17.52 21.50
N LEU A 314 9.66 -16.31 22.00
CA LEU A 314 10.57 -15.17 21.90
C LEU A 314 11.87 -15.40 22.68
N GLN A 315 11.78 -15.95 23.89
CA GLN A 315 12.96 -16.32 24.70
C GLN A 315 13.82 -17.36 23.98
N GLU A 316 13.21 -18.40 23.39
CA GLU A 316 13.95 -19.39 22.62
C GLU A 316 14.66 -18.76 21.40
N LEU A 317 13.98 -17.84 20.72
CA LEU A 317 14.51 -17.15 19.56
C LEU A 317 15.66 -16.20 19.93
N GLU A 318 15.61 -15.55 21.10
CA GLU A 318 16.70 -14.74 21.64
C GLU A 318 17.96 -15.57 21.88
N ILE A 319 17.83 -16.74 22.53
CA ILE A 319 18.95 -17.66 22.78
C ILE A 319 19.59 -18.09 21.45
N ARG A 320 18.78 -18.41 20.43
CA ARG A 320 19.29 -18.77 19.10
C ARG A 320 20.01 -17.61 18.42
N LYS A 321 19.47 -16.39 18.53
CA LYS A 321 20.11 -15.17 17.99
C LYS A 321 21.50 -14.97 18.59
N GLU A 322 21.63 -15.09 19.91
CA GLU A 322 22.91 -14.96 20.60
C GLU A 322 23.92 -16.01 20.17
N LYS A 323 23.49 -17.28 20.12
CA LYS A 323 24.35 -18.38 19.64
C LYS A 323 24.87 -18.10 18.23
N ARG A 324 23.99 -17.68 17.32
CA ARG A 324 24.35 -17.40 15.93
C ARG A 324 25.29 -16.20 15.78
N THR A 325 25.07 -15.16 16.58
CA THR A 325 25.94 -13.98 16.59
C THR A 325 27.37 -14.36 16.99
N LYS A 326 27.51 -15.17 18.06
CA LYS A 326 28.82 -15.70 18.50
C LYS A 326 29.49 -16.60 17.46
N GLU A 327 28.73 -17.42 16.73
CA GLU A 327 29.27 -18.25 15.62
C GLU A 327 29.81 -17.39 14.49
N ILE A 328 29.10 -16.31 14.13
CA ILE A 328 29.53 -15.39 13.06
C ILE A 328 30.78 -14.62 13.48
N GLU A 329 30.86 -14.16 14.74
CA GLU A 329 32.02 -13.46 15.28
C GLU A 329 33.28 -14.34 15.34
N LYS A 330 33.14 -15.65 15.62
CA LYS A 330 34.27 -16.59 15.63
C LYS A 330 34.80 -16.96 14.25
N ASN A 331 33.99 -16.77 13.20
CA ASN A 331 34.33 -17.10 11.81
C ASN A 331 34.79 -15.88 11.00
N LYS A 332 34.90 -14.72 11.63
CA LYS A 332 35.55 -13.50 11.11
C LYS A 332 36.94 -13.40 11.70
#